data_AF-A0A944Z4A4-F1
#
_entry.id   AF-A0A944Z4A4-F1
#
_cell.length_a   1.000
_cell.length_b   1.000
_cell.length_c   1.000
_cell.angle_alpha   90.00
_cell.angle_beta   90.00
_cell.angle_gamma   90.00
#
_symmetry.space_group_name_H-M   'P 1'
#
loop_
_entity.id
_entity.type
_entity.pdbx_description
1 polymer ?
#
loop_
_entity_poly.entity_id
_entity_poly.type
_entity_poly.pdbx_seq_one_letter_code
_entity_poly.pdbx_strand_id
1 'polypeptide(L)'
;MLKNELDKIYKELIEYSKSKFLKAEIKEAYFHWHENPYSNRELEYLDKNCLEFKTFIDWFIFDYTLISLKKTLATIYWEENKDNLDSNLINSQRSLFKLVEKNIKSFNKLKDLITNKTIELEFNSNTITESNIISLRVIKIQNEYFNIGDIVIYDTTYNKIIEKVIKEHNKTKKSLKIVSDLILKNINKETIRIDNALKHEILSEKKELYITNYKKVKELLEESTYLKLISKDRSTKIFNYFINDEYQPGSVELTRKKIFIINLSEELKEKLVHDLKDVTSEVNDNESIRLSESWINKSLVILDNKTPLEASNENKYKEKIEKIVHDLELIFESREFEEELSIDPYYVKKRLKL
;
A
#
# COMPACT_ATOMS: atom_id res chain seq x y z
N MET A 1 26.17 -11.15 -29.66
CA MET A 1 27.29 -10.66 -28.82
C MET A 1 26.82 -9.59 -27.86
N LEU A 2 26.14 -8.54 -28.36
CA LEU A 2 25.62 -7.42 -27.57
C LEU A 2 24.59 -7.81 -26.48
N LYS A 3 23.70 -8.78 -26.74
CA LYS A 3 22.70 -9.23 -25.73
C LYS A 3 23.35 -9.84 -24.48
N ASN A 4 24.35 -10.71 -24.66
CA ASN A 4 25.08 -11.32 -23.53
C ASN A 4 25.79 -10.28 -22.66
N GLU A 5 26.24 -9.19 -23.28
CA GLU A 5 26.88 -8.06 -22.60
C GLU A 5 25.86 -7.25 -21.79
N LEU A 6 24.69 -6.94 -22.37
CA LEU A 6 23.59 -6.29 -21.65
C LEU A 6 23.09 -7.13 -20.45
N ASP A 7 23.02 -8.46 -20.61
CA ASP A 7 22.66 -9.36 -19.51
C ASP A 7 23.73 -9.39 -18.41
N LYS A 8 25.01 -9.26 -18.78
CA LYS A 8 26.11 -9.12 -17.81
C LYS A 8 26.02 -7.80 -17.06
N ILE A 9 25.82 -6.68 -17.77
CA ILE A 9 25.65 -5.34 -17.18
C ILE A 9 24.50 -5.33 -16.18
N TYR A 10 23.35 -5.92 -16.55
CA TYR A 10 22.19 -5.98 -15.66
C TYR A 10 22.48 -6.77 -14.37
N LYS A 11 23.19 -7.89 -14.47
CA LYS A 11 23.61 -8.66 -13.28
C LYS A 11 24.55 -7.86 -12.39
N GLU A 12 25.51 -7.14 -12.97
CA GLU A 12 26.41 -6.28 -12.22
C GLU A 12 25.67 -5.14 -11.52
N LEU A 13 24.70 -4.51 -12.17
CA LEU A 13 23.83 -3.50 -11.57
C LEU A 13 23.00 -4.07 -10.41
N ILE A 14 22.49 -5.30 -10.53
CA ILE A 14 21.80 -5.98 -9.43
C ILE A 14 22.76 -6.21 -8.25
N GLU A 15 23.98 -6.68 -8.48
CA GLU A 15 24.93 -6.85 -7.38
C GLU A 15 25.33 -5.50 -6.76
N TYR A 16 25.53 -4.48 -7.59
CA TYR A 16 25.85 -3.13 -7.13
C TYR A 16 24.74 -2.55 -6.25
N SER A 17 23.48 -2.80 -6.60
CA SER A 17 22.31 -2.37 -5.79
C SER A 17 22.30 -2.92 -4.36
N LYS A 18 23.00 -4.04 -4.11
CA LYS A 18 23.12 -4.67 -2.78
C LYS A 18 24.27 -4.13 -1.95
N SER A 19 25.05 -3.17 -2.48
CA SER A 19 26.18 -2.58 -1.78
C SER A 19 25.75 -1.96 -0.45
N LYS A 20 26.57 -2.13 0.59
CA LYS A 20 26.24 -1.70 1.96
C LYS A 20 25.85 -0.22 2.06
N PHE A 21 26.45 0.64 1.24
CA PHE A 21 26.16 2.08 1.24
C PHE A 21 24.78 2.42 0.63
N LEU A 22 24.19 1.54 -0.18
CA LEU A 22 22.85 1.69 -0.76
C LEU A 22 21.74 1.07 0.10
N LYS A 23 22.08 0.41 1.22
CA LYS A 23 21.09 -0.30 2.05
C LYS A 23 19.97 0.62 2.57
N ALA A 24 20.27 1.87 2.91
CA ALA A 24 19.25 2.82 3.33
C ALA A 24 18.39 3.30 2.15
N GLU A 25 19.03 3.62 1.02
CA GLU A 25 18.37 4.08 -0.22
C GLU A 25 17.40 3.03 -0.75
N ILE A 26 17.80 1.77 -0.81
CA ILE A 26 16.96 0.70 -1.37
C ILE A 26 15.76 0.40 -0.46
N LYS A 27 15.91 0.54 0.87
CA LYS A 27 14.80 0.41 1.82
C LYS A 27 13.80 1.54 1.67
N GLU A 28 14.29 2.78 1.59
CA GLU A 28 13.46 3.96 1.37
C GLU A 28 12.74 3.88 0.02
N ALA A 29 13.47 3.52 -1.05
CA ALA A 29 12.91 3.33 -2.38
C ALA A 29 11.83 2.25 -2.41
N TYR A 30 12.05 1.12 -1.72
CA TYR A 30 11.07 0.04 -1.64
C TYR A 30 9.82 0.47 -0.88
N PHE A 31 9.97 1.23 0.22
CA PHE A 31 8.86 1.82 0.96
C PHE A 31 8.00 2.72 0.06
N HIS A 32 8.62 3.65 -0.68
CA HIS A 32 7.92 4.54 -1.61
C HIS A 32 7.27 3.79 -2.77
N TRP A 33 7.95 2.78 -3.32
CA TRP A 33 7.45 2.00 -4.45
C TRP A 33 6.25 1.13 -4.08
N HIS A 34 6.23 0.61 -2.85
CA HIS A 34 5.17 -0.25 -2.35
C HIS A 34 3.97 0.54 -1.78
N GLU A 35 4.15 1.84 -1.48
CA GLU A 35 3.13 2.76 -0.92
C GLU A 35 2.34 2.21 0.28
N ASN A 36 2.93 1.28 1.02
CA ASN A 36 2.33 0.74 2.22
C ASN A 36 3.19 1.18 3.41
N PRO A 37 2.72 2.17 4.20
CA PRO A 37 3.45 2.65 5.36
C PRO A 37 3.64 1.58 6.45
N TYR A 38 3.02 0.41 6.31
CA TYR A 38 3.08 -0.71 7.24
C TYR A 38 3.84 -1.94 6.69
N SER A 39 4.38 -1.87 5.46
CA SER A 39 5.18 -2.97 4.92
C SER A 39 6.61 -2.90 5.44
N ASN A 40 6.97 -3.88 6.27
CA ASN A 40 8.37 -4.16 6.61
C ASN A 40 8.92 -5.36 5.83
N ARG A 41 8.33 -5.68 4.66
CA ARG A 41 8.99 -6.65 3.77
C ARG A 41 10.33 -6.06 3.38
N GLU A 42 11.41 -6.60 3.91
CA GLU A 42 12.73 -6.25 3.40
C GLU A 42 12.89 -6.94 2.04
N LEU A 43 13.46 -6.23 1.07
CA LEU A 43 13.82 -6.78 -0.25
C LEU A 43 14.57 -8.12 -0.14
N GLU A 44 15.34 -8.29 0.94
CA GLU A 44 16.13 -9.47 1.30
C GLU A 44 15.27 -10.75 1.37
N TYR A 45 13.97 -10.61 1.66
CA TYR A 45 13.02 -11.71 1.85
C TYR A 45 12.12 -11.97 0.64
N LEU A 46 12.22 -11.18 -0.43
CA LEU A 46 11.49 -11.45 -1.67
C LEU A 46 12.19 -12.55 -2.47
N ASP A 47 11.41 -13.51 -2.98
CA ASP A 47 11.90 -14.44 -4.00
C ASP A 47 12.37 -13.65 -5.22
N LYS A 48 13.65 -13.81 -5.59
CA LYS A 48 14.28 -13.12 -6.72
C LYS A 48 13.57 -13.40 -8.05
N ASN A 49 12.83 -14.49 -8.14
CA ASN A 49 12.09 -14.86 -9.34
C ASN A 49 10.69 -14.26 -9.39
N CYS A 50 10.19 -13.71 -8.28
CA CYS A 50 8.84 -13.18 -8.20
C CYS A 50 8.71 -11.87 -9.00
N LEU A 51 7.46 -11.58 -9.38
CA LEU A 51 7.09 -10.38 -10.12
C LEU A 51 7.51 -9.10 -9.40
N GLU A 52 7.30 -9.07 -8.09
CA GLU A 52 7.56 -7.91 -7.24
C GLU A 52 9.05 -7.56 -7.23
N PHE A 53 9.92 -8.55 -6.97
CA PHE A 53 11.37 -8.33 -6.97
C PHE A 53 11.86 -7.82 -8.34
N LYS A 54 11.47 -8.50 -9.43
CA LYS A 54 11.92 -8.17 -10.79
C LYS A 54 11.53 -6.76 -11.23
N THR A 55 10.33 -6.33 -10.87
CA THR A 55 9.83 -5.01 -11.25
C THR A 55 10.41 -3.91 -10.36
N PHE A 56 10.52 -4.14 -9.05
CA PHE A 56 11.14 -3.20 -8.13
C PHE A 56 12.61 -2.97 -8.44
N ILE A 57 13.40 -4.04 -8.61
CA ILE A 57 14.85 -3.92 -8.78
C ILE A 57 15.21 -3.18 -10.07
N ASP A 58 14.48 -3.45 -11.16
CA ASP A 58 14.65 -2.73 -12.42
C ASP A 58 14.34 -1.23 -12.25
N TRP A 59 13.23 -0.91 -11.58
CA TRP A 59 12.88 0.48 -11.28
C TRP A 59 13.93 1.17 -10.41
N PHE A 60 14.40 0.50 -9.35
CA PHE A 60 15.43 1.03 -8.46
C PHE A 60 16.74 1.33 -9.20
N ILE A 61 17.14 0.44 -10.12
CA ILE A 61 18.37 0.59 -10.89
C ILE A 61 18.27 1.76 -11.89
N PHE A 62 17.20 1.80 -12.69
CA PHE A 62 17.13 2.67 -13.87
C PHE A 62 16.35 3.96 -13.65
N ASP A 63 15.36 3.95 -12.77
CA ASP A 63 14.37 5.04 -12.68
C ASP A 63 14.40 5.78 -11.33
N TYR A 64 14.76 5.10 -10.23
CA TYR A 64 14.86 5.73 -8.92
C TYR A 64 16.09 6.65 -8.84
N THR A 65 15.85 7.89 -8.41
CA THR A 65 16.92 8.86 -8.18
C THR A 65 17.35 8.75 -6.72
N LEU A 66 18.56 8.25 -6.49
CA LEU A 66 19.12 8.11 -5.14
C LEU A 66 19.14 9.47 -4.44
N ILE A 67 18.71 9.50 -3.18
CA ILE A 67 18.58 10.74 -2.40
C ILE A 67 19.95 11.38 -2.19
N SER A 68 20.93 10.57 -1.80
CA SER A 68 22.30 10.97 -1.52
C SER A 68 23.04 11.52 -2.74
N LEU A 69 22.86 10.89 -3.91
CA LEU A 69 23.66 11.16 -5.11
C LEU A 69 22.92 11.95 -6.19
N LYS A 70 21.59 12.11 -6.07
CA LYS A 70 20.71 12.77 -7.05
C LYS A 70 20.85 12.21 -8.48
N LYS A 71 21.21 10.94 -8.60
CA LYS A 71 21.37 10.19 -9.86
C LYS A 71 20.75 8.81 -9.72
N THR A 72 20.45 8.18 -10.86
CA THR A 72 20.03 6.77 -10.89
C THR A 72 21.26 5.86 -10.79
N LEU A 73 21.07 4.62 -10.34
CA LEU A 73 22.17 3.66 -10.23
C LEU A 73 22.80 3.37 -11.60
N ALA A 74 21.97 3.23 -12.64
CA ALA A 74 22.42 3.05 -14.01
C ALA A 74 23.26 4.24 -14.50
N THR A 75 22.94 5.46 -14.07
CA THR A 75 23.75 6.65 -14.43
C THR A 75 25.12 6.62 -13.77
N ILE A 76 25.18 6.28 -12.48
CA ILE A 76 26.44 6.18 -11.74
C ILE A 76 27.33 5.10 -12.37
N TYR A 77 26.76 3.91 -12.61
CA TYR A 77 27.49 2.81 -13.23
C TYR A 77 27.96 3.16 -14.65
N TRP A 78 27.14 3.85 -15.45
CA TRP A 78 27.56 4.34 -16.77
C TRP A 78 28.72 5.34 -16.67
N GLU A 79 28.68 6.30 -15.74
CA GLU A 79 29.74 7.29 -15.57
C GLU A 79 31.09 6.65 -15.20
N GLU A 80 31.07 5.61 -14.37
CA GLU A 80 32.24 4.83 -13.96
C GLU A 80 32.83 3.97 -15.11
N ASN A 81 32.03 3.65 -16.13
CA ASN A 81 32.38 2.71 -17.20
C ASN A 81 32.17 3.29 -18.61
N LYS A 82 32.12 4.61 -18.73
CA LYS A 82 31.67 5.34 -19.94
C LYS A 82 32.48 5.02 -21.20
N ASP A 83 33.73 4.59 -21.05
CA ASP A 83 34.63 4.27 -22.16
C ASP A 83 34.24 2.95 -22.85
N ASN A 84 33.47 2.09 -22.17
CA ASN A 84 33.07 0.78 -22.65
C ASN A 84 31.54 0.59 -22.71
N LEU A 85 30.75 1.60 -22.32
CA LEU A 85 29.29 1.49 -22.24
C LEU A 85 28.57 2.51 -23.11
N ASP A 86 27.61 2.03 -23.90
CA ASP A 86 26.73 2.88 -24.69
C ASP A 86 25.88 3.79 -23.78
N SER A 87 25.92 5.10 -24.05
CA SER A 87 25.12 6.11 -23.35
C SER A 87 23.60 5.87 -23.45
N ASN A 88 23.13 5.05 -24.38
CA ASN A 88 21.74 4.64 -24.45
C ASN A 88 21.30 3.79 -23.25
N LEU A 89 22.24 3.26 -22.45
CA LEU A 89 21.93 2.55 -21.20
C LEU A 89 21.07 3.41 -20.26
N ILE A 90 21.44 4.68 -20.08
CA ILE A 90 20.72 5.62 -19.21
C ILE A 90 19.42 6.13 -19.83
N ASN A 91 19.25 5.96 -21.15
CA ASN A 91 18.03 6.29 -21.88
C ASN A 91 17.10 5.09 -22.08
N SER A 92 17.48 3.92 -21.54
CA SER A 92 16.67 2.71 -21.64
C SER A 92 15.37 2.87 -20.85
N GLN A 93 14.29 2.29 -21.37
CA GLN A 93 12.96 2.52 -20.83
C GLN A 93 12.15 1.24 -20.73
N ARG A 94 11.55 1.03 -19.55
CA ARG A 94 10.55 -0.01 -19.35
C ARG A 94 9.21 0.45 -19.91
N SER A 95 8.62 -0.38 -20.77
CA SER A 95 7.31 -0.16 -21.37
C SER A 95 6.49 -1.45 -21.36
N LEU A 96 5.26 -1.37 -21.86
CA LEU A 96 4.34 -2.48 -22.02
C LEU A 96 4.14 -2.82 -23.48
N PHE A 97 4.19 -4.11 -23.79
CA PHE A 97 4.07 -4.60 -25.15
C PHE A 97 3.00 -5.69 -25.27
N LYS A 98 2.36 -5.73 -26.44
CA LYS A 98 1.67 -6.93 -26.94
C LYS A 98 2.49 -7.57 -28.04
N LEU A 99 2.52 -8.90 -28.05
CA LEU A 99 3.07 -9.67 -29.15
C LEU A 99 2.15 -9.54 -30.35
N VAL A 100 2.69 -9.04 -31.47
CA VAL A 100 1.97 -8.89 -32.74
C VAL A 100 2.28 -10.06 -33.67
N GLU A 101 3.54 -10.50 -33.67
CA GLU A 101 4.00 -11.60 -34.50
C GLU A 101 5.07 -12.38 -33.74
N LYS A 102 4.82 -13.68 -33.58
CA LYS A 102 5.73 -14.60 -32.89
C LYS A 102 6.70 -15.19 -33.90
N ASN A 103 8.00 -15.00 -33.65
CA ASN A 103 9.02 -15.63 -34.47
C ASN A 103 10.08 -16.27 -33.57
N ILE A 104 10.01 -17.60 -33.46
CA ILE A 104 10.87 -18.39 -32.55
C ILE A 104 12.33 -18.42 -33.06
N LYS A 105 12.54 -18.17 -34.37
CA LYS A 105 13.86 -18.27 -35.02
C LYS A 105 14.53 -16.92 -35.25
N SER A 106 13.87 -15.80 -34.95
CA SER A 106 14.39 -14.46 -35.20
C SER A 106 13.70 -13.41 -34.31
N PHE A 107 13.49 -12.20 -34.80
CA PHE A 107 12.92 -11.10 -34.04
C PHE A 107 11.41 -11.27 -33.89
N ASN A 108 10.93 -11.12 -32.66
CA ASN A 108 9.50 -11.02 -32.38
C ASN A 108 9.05 -9.58 -32.62
N LYS A 109 7.85 -9.42 -33.19
CA LYS A 109 7.26 -8.10 -33.43
C LYS A 109 6.39 -7.72 -32.25
N LEU A 110 6.75 -6.63 -31.60
CA LEU A 110 6.10 -6.13 -30.39
C LEU A 110 5.47 -4.77 -30.63
N LYS A 111 4.22 -4.60 -30.22
CA LYS A 111 3.56 -3.30 -30.21
C LYS A 111 3.61 -2.71 -28.81
N ASP A 112 4.32 -1.61 -28.67
CA ASP A 112 4.32 -0.78 -27.47
C ASP A 112 2.91 -0.21 -27.26
N LEU A 113 2.29 -0.53 -26.13
CA LEU A 113 0.93 -0.11 -25.81
C LEU A 113 0.84 1.36 -25.36
N ILE A 114 1.96 1.95 -24.95
CA ILE A 114 2.05 3.33 -24.46
C ILE A 114 2.40 4.26 -25.63
N THR A 115 3.45 3.96 -26.38
CA THR A 115 3.86 4.80 -27.53
C THR A 115 3.14 4.44 -28.83
N ASN A 116 2.41 3.32 -28.87
CA ASN A 116 1.78 2.77 -30.07
C ASN A 116 2.77 2.49 -31.22
N LYS A 117 4.07 2.35 -30.90
CA LYS A 117 5.14 2.03 -31.87
C LYS A 117 5.32 0.53 -31.93
N THR A 118 5.74 0.03 -33.09
CA THR A 118 6.13 -1.36 -33.24
C THR A 118 7.65 -1.46 -33.25
N ILE A 119 8.19 -2.41 -32.49
CA ILE A 119 9.60 -2.73 -32.44
C ILE A 119 9.81 -4.21 -32.75
N GLU A 120 11.03 -4.56 -33.15
CA GLU A 120 11.48 -5.93 -33.38
C GLU A 120 12.54 -6.25 -32.32
N LEU A 121 12.36 -7.35 -31.60
CA LEU A 121 13.23 -7.72 -30.47
C LEU A 121 13.44 -9.23 -30.42
N GLU A 122 14.69 -9.64 -30.31
CA GLU A 122 15.07 -11.05 -30.17
C GLU A 122 14.99 -11.49 -28.70
N PHE A 123 14.10 -12.45 -28.41
CA PHE A 123 14.00 -13.10 -27.10
C PHE A 123 13.22 -14.42 -27.22
N ASN A 124 13.40 -15.29 -26.23
CA ASN A 124 12.63 -16.54 -26.17
C ASN A 124 11.16 -16.22 -25.84
N SER A 125 10.30 -16.36 -26.86
CA SER A 125 8.86 -16.08 -26.79
C SER A 125 8.01 -17.33 -26.57
N ASN A 126 8.62 -18.50 -26.27
CA ASN A 126 7.90 -19.78 -26.22
C ASN A 126 6.72 -19.76 -25.25
N THR A 127 6.87 -19.13 -24.09
CA THR A 127 5.85 -19.02 -23.03
C THR A 127 4.90 -17.84 -23.21
N ILE A 128 5.08 -17.01 -24.24
CA ILE A 128 4.30 -15.79 -24.47
C ILE A 128 3.29 -16.03 -25.60
N THR A 129 2.06 -15.59 -25.36
CA THR A 129 0.93 -15.61 -26.30
C THR A 129 0.49 -14.18 -26.64
N GLU A 130 -0.29 -14.00 -27.72
CA GLU A 130 -0.87 -12.71 -28.11
C GLU A 130 -1.81 -12.11 -27.05
N SER A 131 -2.33 -12.95 -26.16
CA SER A 131 -3.19 -12.52 -25.05
C SER A 131 -2.41 -11.90 -23.89
N ASN A 132 -1.10 -12.18 -23.78
CA ASN A 132 -0.28 -11.65 -22.71
C ASN A 132 0.11 -10.20 -22.97
N ILE A 133 0.12 -9.41 -21.90
CA ILE A 133 0.85 -8.14 -21.87
C ILE A 133 2.20 -8.41 -21.21
N ILE A 134 3.28 -8.01 -21.89
CA ILE A 134 4.64 -8.15 -21.37
C ILE A 134 5.21 -6.78 -20.99
N SER A 135 5.90 -6.72 -19.87
CA SER A 135 6.69 -5.57 -19.45
C SER A 135 8.17 -5.88 -19.57
N LEU A 136 8.89 -5.07 -20.33
CA LEU A 136 10.33 -5.23 -20.51
C LEU A 136 10.97 -3.87 -20.72
N ARG A 137 12.24 -3.75 -20.31
CA ARG A 137 13.06 -2.58 -20.57
C ARG A 137 13.79 -2.74 -21.89
N VAL A 138 13.63 -1.73 -22.74
CA VAL A 138 14.23 -1.67 -24.07
C VAL A 138 15.33 -0.63 -24.06
N ILE A 139 16.45 -0.99 -24.68
CA ILE A 139 17.52 -0.08 -25.08
C ILE A 139 17.62 -0.10 -26.60
N LYS A 140 17.76 1.08 -27.21
CA LYS A 140 18.05 1.20 -28.64
C LYS A 140 19.53 1.46 -28.83
N ILE A 141 20.23 0.55 -29.49
CA ILE A 141 21.64 0.72 -29.85
C ILE A 141 21.69 0.76 -31.37
N GLN A 142 22.17 1.86 -31.93
CA GLN A 142 22.12 2.13 -33.37
C GLN A 142 20.67 2.04 -33.92
N ASN A 143 20.38 1.05 -34.77
CA ASN A 143 19.06 0.83 -35.38
C ASN A 143 18.33 -0.40 -34.82
N GLU A 144 18.90 -1.08 -33.82
CA GLU A 144 18.34 -2.30 -33.25
C GLU A 144 17.86 -2.06 -31.81
N TYR A 145 16.81 -2.79 -31.43
CA TYR A 145 16.26 -2.78 -30.09
C TYR A 145 16.68 -4.04 -29.35
N PHE A 146 17.17 -3.86 -28.13
CA PHE A 146 17.56 -4.94 -27.23
C PHE A 146 16.77 -4.84 -25.95
N ASN A 147 16.53 -5.97 -25.32
CA ASN A 147 16.04 -6.01 -23.95
C ASN A 147 17.23 -5.97 -22.99
N ILE A 148 17.13 -5.15 -21.95
CA ILE A 148 17.97 -5.22 -20.76
C ILE A 148 17.08 -5.55 -19.56
N GLY A 149 17.54 -6.45 -18.69
CA GLY A 149 16.78 -6.89 -17.52
C GLY A 149 15.63 -7.84 -17.80
N ASP A 150 14.85 -8.14 -16.75
CA ASP A 150 13.83 -9.19 -16.79
C ASP A 150 12.63 -8.85 -17.68
N ILE A 151 12.23 -9.82 -18.50
CA ILE A 151 10.94 -9.82 -19.19
C ILE A 151 9.89 -10.34 -18.21
N VAL A 152 8.93 -9.47 -17.91
CA VAL A 152 7.80 -9.76 -17.04
C VAL A 152 6.58 -10.05 -17.89
N ILE A 153 5.97 -11.22 -17.70
CA ILE A 153 4.73 -11.61 -18.38
C ILE A 153 3.62 -11.45 -17.35
N TYR A 154 2.66 -10.57 -17.61
CA TYR A 154 1.52 -10.43 -16.72
C TYR A 154 0.48 -11.52 -16.99
N ASP A 155 -0.13 -11.99 -15.91
CA ASP A 155 -1.31 -12.84 -16.00
C ASP A 155 -2.44 -12.08 -16.72
N THR A 156 -3.15 -12.79 -17.59
CA THR A 156 -4.22 -12.21 -18.42
C THR A 156 -5.36 -11.60 -17.61
N THR A 157 -5.55 -12.02 -16.35
CA THR A 157 -6.50 -11.41 -15.40
C THR A 157 -6.25 -9.92 -15.19
N TYR A 158 -5.00 -9.45 -15.30
CA TYR A 158 -4.62 -8.04 -15.14
C TYR A 158 -4.83 -7.19 -16.40
N ASN A 159 -5.11 -7.79 -17.56
CA ASN A 159 -5.16 -7.07 -18.84
C ASN A 159 -6.13 -5.89 -18.81
N LYS A 160 -7.33 -6.04 -18.22
CA LYS A 160 -8.32 -4.96 -18.13
C LYS A 160 -7.83 -3.76 -17.32
N ILE A 161 -7.13 -4.03 -16.21
CA ILE A 161 -6.57 -2.99 -15.35
C ILE A 161 -5.46 -2.25 -16.11
N ILE A 162 -4.55 -3.00 -16.73
CA ILE A 162 -3.45 -2.44 -17.52
C ILE A 162 -3.98 -1.56 -18.66
N GLU A 163 -4.94 -2.05 -19.43
CA GLU A 163 -5.55 -1.30 -20.53
C GLU A 163 -6.28 -0.04 -20.04
N LYS A 164 -6.92 -0.08 -18.86
CA LYS A 164 -7.54 1.10 -18.24
C LYS A 164 -6.47 2.15 -17.91
N VAL A 165 -5.37 1.76 -17.28
CA VAL A 165 -4.27 2.67 -16.91
C VAL A 165 -3.64 3.31 -18.15
N ILE A 166 -3.40 2.53 -19.20
CA ILE A 166 -2.89 3.04 -20.48
C ILE A 166 -3.86 4.06 -21.10
N LYS A 167 -5.18 3.77 -21.08
CA LYS A 167 -6.20 4.71 -21.58
C LYS A 167 -6.22 6.02 -20.80
N GLU A 168 -6.10 5.96 -19.47
CA GLU A 168 -6.03 7.15 -18.60
C GLU A 168 -4.77 7.98 -18.86
N HIS A 169 -3.64 7.33 -19.12
CA HIS A 169 -2.42 8.02 -19.54
C HIS A 169 -2.59 8.76 -20.87
N ASN A 170 -3.10 8.08 -21.90
CA ASN A 170 -3.26 8.67 -23.23
C ASN A 170 -4.13 9.95 -23.21
N LYS A 171 -5.04 10.05 -22.24
CA LYS A 171 -5.84 11.27 -22.00
C LYS A 171 -5.05 12.42 -21.36
N THR A 172 -4.06 12.11 -20.52
CA THR A 172 -3.36 13.10 -19.68
C THR A 172 -1.98 13.52 -20.22
N LYS A 173 -1.47 12.89 -21.29
CA LYS A 173 -0.13 13.15 -21.87
C LYS A 173 0.99 13.22 -20.82
N LYS A 174 0.91 12.40 -19.77
CA LYS A 174 1.98 12.31 -18.75
C LYS A 174 3.27 11.75 -19.38
N SER A 175 4.40 11.79 -18.68
CA SER A 175 5.61 11.13 -19.19
C SER A 175 5.49 9.61 -19.07
N LEU A 176 6.22 8.89 -19.93
CA LEU A 176 6.19 7.42 -20.01
C LEU A 176 6.67 6.76 -18.71
N LYS A 177 7.60 7.41 -17.99
CA LYS A 177 8.02 7.06 -16.62
C LYS A 177 6.84 7.02 -15.63
N ILE A 178 5.98 8.04 -15.66
CA ILE A 178 4.80 8.11 -14.77
C ILE A 178 3.81 6.98 -15.07
N VAL A 179 3.72 6.51 -16.32
CA VAL A 179 2.84 5.40 -16.71
C VAL A 179 3.35 4.10 -16.15
N SER A 180 4.65 3.83 -16.33
CA SER A 180 5.27 2.61 -15.81
C SER A 180 5.17 2.57 -14.29
N ASP A 181 5.38 3.68 -13.59
CA ASP A 181 5.16 3.80 -12.14
C ASP A 181 3.68 3.54 -11.77
N LEU A 182 2.72 4.12 -12.49
CA LEU A 182 1.28 3.90 -12.25
C LEU A 182 0.81 2.48 -12.59
N ILE A 183 1.35 1.87 -13.64
CA ILE A 183 1.06 0.48 -14.02
C ILE A 183 1.61 -0.43 -12.92
N LEU A 184 2.87 -0.27 -12.52
CA LEU A 184 3.47 -1.07 -11.46
C LEU A 184 2.73 -0.89 -10.15
N LYS A 185 2.40 0.35 -9.78
CA LYS A 185 1.57 0.65 -8.60
C LYS A 185 0.20 -0.02 -8.65
N ASN A 186 -0.49 0.02 -9.79
CA ASN A 186 -1.83 -0.57 -9.92
C ASN A 186 -1.78 -2.10 -10.02
N ILE A 187 -0.77 -2.67 -10.67
CA ILE A 187 -0.53 -4.11 -10.67
C ILE A 187 -0.15 -4.56 -9.28
N ASN A 188 0.74 -3.87 -8.57
CA ASN A 188 1.07 -4.18 -7.19
C ASN A 188 -0.18 -4.07 -6.30
N LYS A 189 -0.98 -3.01 -6.43
CA LYS A 189 -2.23 -2.87 -5.66
C LYS A 189 -3.20 -4.02 -5.94
N GLU A 190 -3.33 -4.44 -7.20
CA GLU A 190 -4.24 -5.51 -7.60
C GLU A 190 -3.66 -6.90 -7.35
N THR A 191 -2.35 -7.10 -7.45
CA THR A 191 -1.64 -8.33 -7.06
C THR A 191 -1.63 -8.48 -5.56
N ILE A 192 -1.44 -7.42 -4.77
CA ILE A 192 -1.67 -7.43 -3.33
C ILE A 192 -3.13 -7.78 -3.05
N ARG A 193 -4.08 -7.14 -3.74
CA ARG A 193 -5.51 -7.46 -3.59
C ARG A 193 -5.84 -8.91 -3.96
N ILE A 194 -5.23 -9.46 -5.01
CA ILE A 194 -5.45 -10.82 -5.49
C ILE A 194 -4.69 -11.85 -4.65
N ASP A 195 -3.45 -11.60 -4.25
CA ASP A 195 -2.71 -12.42 -3.29
C ASP A 195 -3.44 -12.44 -1.94
N ASN A 196 -3.97 -11.30 -1.49
CA ASN A 196 -4.81 -11.21 -0.29
C ASN A 196 -6.19 -11.86 -0.50
N ALA A 197 -6.65 -12.04 -1.74
CA ALA A 197 -7.89 -12.76 -2.05
C ALA A 197 -7.65 -14.28 -2.22
N LEU A 198 -6.47 -14.69 -2.67
CA LEU A 198 -6.08 -16.08 -2.95
C LEU A 198 -5.43 -16.77 -1.76
N LYS A 199 -4.77 -16.03 -0.85
CA LYS A 199 -4.12 -16.55 0.37
C LYS A 199 -5.02 -16.51 1.62
N HIS A 200 -6.34 -16.48 1.45
CA HIS A 200 -7.40 -16.28 2.46
C HIS A 200 -7.84 -14.84 2.65
N GLU A 201 -9.17 -14.66 2.63
CA GLU A 201 -9.98 -13.48 2.93
C GLU A 201 -9.27 -12.42 3.79
N ILE A 202 -8.60 -11.47 3.15
CA ILE A 202 -8.34 -10.17 3.77
C ILE A 202 -8.91 -9.12 2.82
N LEU A 203 -10.24 -8.99 2.88
CA LEU A 203 -10.85 -7.65 2.88
C LEU A 203 -10.04 -6.84 3.89
N SER A 204 -9.80 -5.55 3.61
CA SER A 204 -9.14 -4.61 4.51
C SER A 204 -9.91 -4.49 5.84
N GLU A 205 -9.85 -5.52 6.67
CA GLU A 205 -10.48 -5.62 7.98
C GLU A 205 -9.51 -5.01 8.96
N LYS A 206 -9.66 -3.70 9.10
CA LYS A 206 -9.18 -2.99 10.27
C LYS A 206 -10.09 -3.41 11.43
N LYS A 207 -9.59 -4.22 12.36
CA LYS A 207 -10.28 -4.50 13.62
C LYS A 207 -9.82 -3.48 14.65
N GLU A 208 -10.78 -2.72 15.18
CA GLU A 208 -10.52 -1.75 16.23
C GLU A 208 -10.86 -2.36 17.60
N LEU A 209 -9.94 -2.20 18.55
CA LEU A 209 -10.16 -2.55 19.95
C LEU A 209 -9.95 -1.29 20.80
N TYR A 210 -10.87 -1.03 21.72
CA TYR A 210 -10.78 0.05 22.70
C TYR A 210 -9.97 -0.41 23.91
N ILE A 211 -9.04 0.42 24.37
CA ILE A 211 -8.14 0.10 25.47
C ILE A 211 -8.82 0.44 26.79
N THR A 212 -8.91 -0.54 27.69
CA THR A 212 -9.39 -0.32 29.06
C THR A 212 -8.22 -0.12 30.04
N ASN A 213 -7.03 -0.65 29.72
CA ASN A 213 -5.81 -0.47 30.51
C ASN A 213 -4.55 -0.33 29.64
N TYR A 214 -4.16 0.91 29.33
CA TYR A 214 -3.04 1.18 28.42
C TYR A 214 -1.71 0.64 28.89
N LYS A 215 -1.41 0.73 30.20
CA LYS A 215 -0.12 0.26 30.74
C LYS A 215 0.04 -1.25 30.51
N LYS A 216 -1.00 -2.01 30.81
CA LYS A 216 -1.00 -3.47 30.66
C LYS A 216 -1.02 -3.91 29.19
N VAL A 217 -1.78 -3.23 28.33
CA VAL A 217 -1.73 -3.45 26.88
C VAL A 217 -0.31 -3.24 26.34
N LYS A 218 0.33 -2.14 26.72
CA LYS A 218 1.67 -1.82 26.25
C LYS A 218 2.68 -2.90 26.67
N GLU A 219 2.63 -3.33 27.93
CA GLU A 219 3.49 -4.42 28.45
C GLU A 219 3.27 -5.72 27.65
N LEU A 220 2.01 -6.14 27.43
CA LEU A 220 1.68 -7.33 26.65
C LEU A 220 2.20 -7.28 25.20
N LEU A 221 2.10 -6.12 24.55
CA LEU A 221 2.57 -5.97 23.17
C LEU A 221 4.11 -5.88 23.07
N GLU A 222 4.79 -5.25 24.04
CA GLU A 222 6.25 -5.12 24.06
C GLU A 222 6.97 -6.39 24.50
N GLU A 223 6.33 -7.22 25.35
CA GLU A 223 6.88 -8.49 25.84
C GLU A 223 6.48 -9.70 24.97
N SER A 224 5.66 -9.49 23.94
CA SER A 224 5.23 -10.55 23.03
C SER A 224 6.42 -11.13 22.26
N THR A 225 6.48 -12.46 22.17
CA THR A 225 7.51 -13.18 21.41
C THR A 225 7.29 -13.14 19.90
N TYR A 226 6.08 -12.75 19.47
CA TYR A 226 5.65 -12.78 18.07
C TYR A 226 5.34 -11.38 17.52
N LEU A 227 5.42 -10.31 18.33
CA LEU A 227 5.32 -8.93 17.88
C LEU A 227 6.68 -8.23 18.04
N LYS A 228 7.14 -7.54 17.00
CA LYS A 228 8.35 -6.70 17.05
C LYS A 228 7.96 -5.25 16.83
N LEU A 229 8.42 -4.34 17.70
CA LEU A 229 8.22 -2.90 17.57
C LEU A 229 9.04 -2.38 16.38
N ILE A 230 8.39 -1.63 15.48
CA ILE A 230 9.02 -1.19 14.22
C ILE A 230 9.04 0.32 14.09
N SER A 231 8.10 1.01 14.73
CA SER A 231 8.03 2.46 14.75
C SER A 231 7.39 2.93 16.06
N LYS A 232 7.85 4.08 16.54
CA LYS A 232 7.35 4.73 17.75
C LYS A 232 7.45 6.24 17.57
N ASP A 233 6.34 6.91 17.75
CA ASP A 233 6.28 8.37 17.92
C ASP A 233 5.76 8.72 19.33
N ARG A 234 5.33 9.98 19.52
CA ARG A 234 4.82 10.46 20.83
C ARG A 234 3.46 9.87 21.22
N SER A 235 2.63 9.50 20.26
CA SER A 235 1.22 9.09 20.43
C SER A 235 0.95 7.64 20.05
N THR A 236 1.81 7.04 19.22
CA THR A 236 1.55 5.83 18.46
C THR A 236 2.77 4.92 18.47
N LYS A 237 2.52 3.61 18.54
CA LYS A 237 3.51 2.56 18.33
C LYS A 237 2.99 1.57 17.32
N ILE A 238 3.88 1.09 16.46
CA ILE A 238 3.53 0.12 15.43
C ILE A 238 4.36 -1.13 15.63
N PHE A 239 3.69 -2.28 15.61
CA PHE A 239 4.28 -3.59 15.75
C PHE A 239 3.95 -4.46 14.54
N ASN A 240 4.90 -5.29 14.11
CA ASN A 240 4.68 -6.31 13.08
C ASN A 240 4.71 -7.71 13.68
N TYR A 241 4.01 -8.63 13.03
CA TYR A 241 3.85 -10.01 13.48
C TYR A 241 4.91 -10.93 12.84
N PHE A 242 5.47 -11.85 13.63
CA PHE A 242 6.48 -12.82 13.22
C PHE A 242 6.14 -14.24 13.70
N ILE A 243 6.40 -15.26 12.88
CA ILE A 243 6.33 -16.68 13.23
C ILE A 243 7.67 -17.30 12.85
N ASN A 244 8.37 -17.92 13.80
CA ASN A 244 9.70 -18.53 13.57
C ASN A 244 10.69 -17.58 12.87
N ASP A 245 10.70 -16.30 13.29
CA ASP A 245 11.46 -15.21 12.67
C ASP A 245 11.08 -14.83 11.23
N GLU A 246 10.05 -15.44 10.66
CA GLU A 246 9.47 -15.04 9.37
C GLU A 246 8.33 -14.03 9.56
N TYR A 247 8.40 -12.93 8.81
CA TYR A 247 7.37 -11.88 8.82
C TYR A 247 6.03 -12.41 8.32
N GLN A 248 4.97 -12.10 9.07
CA GLN A 248 3.59 -12.32 8.66
C GLN A 248 2.96 -11.00 8.21
N PRO A 249 2.27 -10.96 7.06
CA PRO A 249 1.56 -9.77 6.64
C PRO A 249 0.63 -9.22 7.72
N GLY A 250 0.72 -7.91 7.97
CA GLY A 250 -0.15 -7.19 8.89
C GLY A 250 0.62 -6.44 9.98
N SER A 251 -0.09 -5.59 10.71
CA SER A 251 0.47 -4.77 11.79
C SER A 251 -0.53 -4.52 12.91
N VAL A 252 0.02 -4.15 14.07
CA VAL A 252 -0.73 -3.71 15.24
C VAL A 252 -0.31 -2.28 15.55
N GLU A 253 -1.24 -1.35 15.45
CA GLU A 253 -1.02 0.04 15.82
C GLU A 253 -1.62 0.30 17.20
N LEU A 254 -0.78 0.70 18.15
CA LEU A 254 -1.14 1.05 19.51
C LEU A 254 -1.17 2.57 19.67
N THR A 255 -2.34 3.10 20.00
CA THR A 255 -2.53 4.47 20.49
C THR A 255 -2.87 4.46 21.98
N ARG A 256 -3.10 5.62 22.60
CA ARG A 256 -3.54 5.68 24.01
C ARG A 256 -4.91 5.05 24.27
N LYS A 257 -5.85 5.19 23.33
CA LYS A 257 -7.26 4.80 23.50
C LYS A 257 -7.65 3.56 22.68
N LYS A 258 -6.91 3.25 21.62
CA LYS A 258 -7.26 2.19 20.67
C LYS A 258 -6.06 1.35 20.27
N ILE A 259 -6.34 0.10 19.94
CA ILE A 259 -5.48 -0.78 19.17
C ILE A 259 -6.15 -0.99 17.82
N PHE A 260 -5.38 -0.82 16.75
CA PHE A 260 -5.81 -1.18 15.40
C PHE A 260 -5.04 -2.42 14.97
N ILE A 261 -5.78 -3.49 14.68
CA ILE A 261 -5.25 -4.71 14.08
C ILE A 261 -5.52 -4.61 12.59
N ILE A 262 -4.46 -4.58 11.79
CA ILE A 262 -4.53 -4.25 10.37
C ILE A 262 -3.95 -5.42 9.57
N ASN A 263 -4.78 -6.01 8.71
CA ASN A 263 -4.35 -7.01 7.71
C ASN A 263 -3.61 -8.24 8.28
N LEU A 264 -3.95 -8.69 9.50
CA LEU A 264 -3.52 -10.00 10.03
C LEU A 264 -4.47 -11.10 9.55
N SER A 265 -3.99 -12.34 9.42
CA SER A 265 -4.88 -13.50 9.18
C SER A 265 -5.83 -13.70 10.36
N GLU A 266 -7.02 -14.26 10.11
CA GLU A 266 -8.04 -14.45 11.16
C GLU A 266 -7.50 -15.25 12.36
N GLU A 267 -6.69 -16.29 12.13
CA GLU A 267 -6.06 -17.05 13.21
C GLU A 267 -5.18 -16.17 14.12
N LEU A 268 -4.35 -15.30 13.53
CA LEU A 268 -3.45 -14.42 14.29
C LEU A 268 -4.21 -13.27 14.95
N LYS A 269 -5.25 -12.76 14.28
CA LYS A 269 -6.16 -11.75 14.81
C LYS A 269 -6.94 -12.29 16.01
N GLU A 270 -7.52 -13.49 15.93
CA GLU A 270 -8.23 -14.14 17.03
C GLU A 270 -7.29 -14.40 18.21
N LYS A 271 -6.08 -14.90 17.95
CA LYS A 271 -5.07 -15.08 19.00
C LYS A 271 -4.73 -13.77 19.71
N LEU A 272 -4.47 -12.70 18.95
CA LEU A 272 -4.14 -11.40 19.51
C LEU A 272 -5.30 -10.78 20.29
N VAL A 273 -6.53 -10.88 19.76
CA VAL A 273 -7.75 -10.44 20.45
C VAL A 273 -7.95 -11.22 21.74
N HIS A 274 -7.72 -12.53 21.73
CA HIS A 274 -7.80 -13.37 22.91
C HIS A 274 -6.76 -12.96 23.98
N ASP A 275 -5.51 -12.71 23.58
CA ASP A 275 -4.44 -12.28 24.48
C ASP A 275 -4.72 -10.89 25.10
N LEU A 276 -5.51 -10.06 24.42
CA LEU A 276 -5.87 -8.70 24.85
C LEU A 276 -7.27 -8.61 25.49
N LYS A 277 -8.02 -9.70 25.58
CA LYS A 277 -9.45 -9.68 25.95
C LYS A 277 -9.76 -9.03 27.30
N ASP A 278 -8.84 -9.14 28.26
CA ASP A 278 -9.04 -8.62 29.63
C ASP A 278 -8.69 -7.13 29.74
N VAL A 279 -8.08 -6.55 28.71
CA VAL A 279 -7.54 -5.18 28.71
C VAL A 279 -8.02 -4.35 27.52
N THR A 280 -8.93 -4.92 26.73
CA THR A 280 -9.54 -4.27 25.57
C THR A 280 -11.03 -4.60 25.46
N SER A 281 -11.74 -3.85 24.62
CA SER A 281 -13.17 -4.03 24.31
C SER A 281 -13.41 -3.83 22.82
N GLU A 282 -14.30 -4.63 22.22
CA GLU A 282 -14.73 -4.45 20.83
C GLU A 282 -15.77 -3.33 20.67
N VAL A 283 -16.35 -2.85 21.78
CA VAL A 283 -17.33 -1.77 21.82
C VAL A 283 -16.72 -0.52 22.46
N ASN A 284 -16.99 0.66 21.89
CA ASN A 284 -16.57 1.97 22.42
C ASN A 284 -17.37 2.35 23.68
N ASP A 285 -17.29 1.54 24.73
CA ASP A 285 -18.06 1.75 25.95
C ASP A 285 -17.13 2.15 27.09
N ASN A 286 -17.14 3.43 27.45
CA ASN A 286 -17.67 3.76 28.78
C ASN A 286 -17.89 5.25 29.06
N GLU A 287 -17.14 6.22 28.52
CA GLU A 287 -17.28 7.61 29.01
C GLU A 287 -18.26 8.47 28.21
N SER A 288 -18.17 8.47 26.87
CA SER A 288 -19.08 9.28 26.03
C SER A 288 -20.51 8.74 26.06
N ILE A 289 -20.69 7.42 26.08
CA ILE A 289 -22.03 6.80 26.21
C ILE A 289 -22.62 7.06 27.59
N ARG A 290 -21.84 6.99 28.68
CA ARG A 290 -22.34 7.39 30.02
C ARG A 290 -22.71 8.86 30.08
N LEU A 291 -21.91 9.73 29.46
CA LEU A 291 -22.21 11.16 29.38
C LEU A 291 -23.49 11.42 28.58
N SER A 292 -23.66 10.70 27.47
CA SER A 292 -24.84 10.81 26.60
C SER A 292 -26.09 10.26 27.28
N GLU A 293 -26.00 9.10 27.93
CA GLU A 293 -27.11 8.51 28.70
C GLU A 293 -27.46 9.39 29.91
N SER A 294 -26.47 9.98 30.58
CA SER A 294 -26.71 10.97 31.64
C SER A 294 -27.40 12.23 31.08
N TRP A 295 -27.04 12.67 29.88
CA TRP A 295 -27.60 13.87 29.27
C TRP A 295 -29.05 13.66 28.81
N ILE A 296 -29.39 12.55 28.16
CA ILE A 296 -30.76 12.28 27.69
C ILE A 296 -31.76 12.14 28.84
N ASN A 297 -31.28 11.82 30.04
CA ASN A 297 -32.06 11.69 31.27
C ASN A 297 -31.97 12.94 32.18
N LYS A 298 -31.34 14.02 31.73
CA LYS A 298 -31.24 15.28 32.48
C LYS A 298 -32.36 16.24 32.07
N SER A 299 -33.12 16.75 33.03
CA SER A 299 -34.16 17.77 32.78
C SER A 299 -33.58 19.04 32.17
N LEU A 300 -34.21 19.53 31.10
CA LEU A 300 -33.82 20.77 30.42
C LEU A 300 -34.94 21.81 30.53
N VAL A 301 -34.59 23.02 30.97
CA VAL A 301 -35.54 24.14 31.10
C VAL A 301 -36.24 24.46 29.78
N ILE A 302 -35.52 24.36 28.65
CA ILE A 302 -36.04 24.62 27.30
C ILE A 302 -37.13 23.61 26.86
N LEU A 303 -37.23 22.47 27.54
CA LEU A 303 -38.21 21.41 27.34
C LEU A 303 -39.24 21.35 28.48
N ASP A 304 -39.55 22.50 29.10
CA ASP A 304 -40.47 22.61 30.24
C ASP A 304 -40.07 21.70 31.43
N ASN A 305 -38.76 21.62 31.69
CA ASN A 305 -38.13 20.74 32.70
C ASN A 305 -38.29 19.23 32.48
N LYS A 306 -38.72 18.81 31.28
CA LYS A 306 -38.67 17.40 30.87
C LYS A 306 -37.27 17.01 30.45
N THR A 307 -36.98 15.71 30.53
CA THR A 307 -35.79 15.13 29.93
C THR A 307 -35.93 15.08 28.40
N PRO A 308 -34.82 15.11 27.63
CA PRO A 308 -34.86 14.86 26.19
C PRO A 308 -35.62 13.57 25.82
N LEU A 309 -35.47 12.51 26.62
CA LEU A 309 -36.13 11.23 26.41
C LEU A 309 -37.65 11.28 26.60
N GLU A 310 -38.14 12.02 27.61
CA GLU A 310 -39.57 12.22 27.80
C GLU A 310 -40.16 13.11 26.70
N ALA A 311 -39.47 14.22 26.40
CA ALA A 311 -39.92 15.21 25.45
C ALA A 311 -39.96 14.69 24.00
N SER A 312 -39.13 13.71 23.63
CA SER A 312 -39.13 13.15 22.27
C SER A 312 -40.42 12.39 21.91
N ASN A 313 -41.22 12.00 22.91
CA ASN A 313 -42.52 11.36 22.69
C ASN A 313 -43.66 12.38 22.47
N GLU A 314 -43.37 13.69 22.51
CA GLU A 314 -44.36 14.76 22.38
C GLU A 314 -44.10 15.62 21.14
N ASN A 315 -45.05 15.65 20.21
CA ASN A 315 -44.94 16.39 18.95
C ASN A 315 -44.54 17.86 19.10
N LYS A 316 -44.97 18.53 20.18
CA LYS A 316 -44.65 19.95 20.42
C LYS A 316 -43.16 20.24 20.65
N TYR A 317 -42.35 19.23 20.97
CA TYR A 317 -40.91 19.40 21.20
C TYR A 317 -40.04 18.86 20.08
N LYS A 318 -40.62 18.20 19.07
CA LYS A 318 -39.86 17.49 18.03
C LYS A 318 -38.85 18.39 17.32
N GLU A 319 -39.30 19.53 16.81
CA GLU A 319 -38.45 20.51 16.12
C GLU A 319 -37.36 21.11 17.04
N LYS A 320 -37.68 21.32 18.32
CA LYS A 320 -36.69 21.79 19.31
C LYS A 320 -35.62 20.75 19.59
N ILE A 321 -36.00 19.48 19.72
CA ILE A 321 -35.08 18.38 19.98
C ILE A 321 -34.17 18.14 18.76
N GLU A 322 -34.72 18.15 17.56
CA GLU A 322 -33.94 18.03 16.32
C GLU A 322 -32.89 19.14 16.22
N LYS A 323 -33.24 20.38 16.56
CA LYS A 323 -32.30 21.50 16.61
C LYS A 323 -31.21 21.31 17.67
N ILE A 324 -31.56 20.90 18.89
CA ILE A 324 -30.58 20.63 19.95
C ILE A 324 -29.61 19.53 19.54
N VAL A 325 -30.12 18.47 18.91
CA VAL A 325 -29.29 17.37 18.44
C VAL A 325 -28.38 17.81 17.29
N HIS A 326 -28.86 18.67 16.39
CA HIS A 326 -28.01 19.26 15.36
C HIS A 326 -26.90 20.13 15.96
N ASP A 327 -27.19 20.93 16.99
CA ASP A 327 -26.18 21.70 17.71
C ASP A 327 -25.16 20.77 18.39
N LEU A 328 -25.61 19.63 18.94
CA LEU A 328 -24.71 18.60 19.47
C LEU A 328 -23.82 17.98 18.40
N GLU A 329 -24.30 17.77 17.18
CA GLU A 329 -23.49 17.31 16.05
C GLU A 329 -22.35 18.28 15.72
N LEU A 330 -22.67 19.57 15.60
CA LEU A 330 -21.66 20.60 15.33
C LEU A 330 -20.60 20.69 16.44
N ILE A 331 -21.04 20.57 17.70
CA ILE A 331 -20.13 20.54 18.86
C ILE A 331 -19.30 19.26 18.86
N PHE A 332 -19.90 18.12 18.53
CA PHE A 332 -19.23 16.82 18.47
C PHE A 332 -18.14 16.82 17.40
N GLU A 333 -18.45 17.30 16.18
CA GLU A 333 -17.49 17.44 15.09
C GLU A 333 -16.32 18.36 15.47
N SER A 334 -16.61 19.48 16.14
CA SER A 334 -15.56 20.41 16.62
C SER A 334 -14.68 19.81 17.72
N ARG A 335 -15.26 19.01 18.62
CA ARG A 335 -14.54 18.42 19.77
C ARG A 335 -13.84 17.11 19.44
N GLU A 336 -14.31 16.38 18.44
CA GLU A 336 -13.63 15.20 17.90
C GLU A 336 -12.25 15.58 17.34
N PHE A 337 -12.14 16.78 16.75
CA PHE A 337 -10.88 17.35 16.28
C PHE A 337 -9.91 17.71 17.44
N GLU A 338 -10.43 18.11 18.59
CA GLU A 338 -9.64 18.53 19.78
C GLU A 338 -9.47 17.43 20.84
N GLU A 339 -9.95 16.22 20.56
CA GLU A 339 -9.91 15.04 21.44
C GLU A 339 -10.61 15.21 22.82
N GLU A 340 -11.56 16.15 22.93
CA GLU A 340 -12.33 16.42 24.15
C GLU A 340 -13.51 15.46 24.35
N LEU A 341 -13.86 15.17 25.61
CA LEU A 341 -15.04 14.35 25.93
C LEU A 341 -16.33 15.11 25.55
N SER A 342 -17.18 14.46 24.74
CA SER A 342 -18.41 15.04 24.23
C SER A 342 -19.58 14.04 24.27
N ILE A 343 -20.80 14.57 24.22
CA ILE A 343 -22.03 13.80 24.05
C ILE A 343 -22.06 13.27 22.62
N ASP A 344 -22.27 11.98 22.44
CA ASP A 344 -22.37 11.32 21.14
C ASP A 344 -23.76 11.59 20.51
N PRO A 345 -23.85 12.40 19.45
CA PRO A 345 -25.12 12.76 18.83
C PRO A 345 -25.78 11.57 18.13
N TYR A 346 -25.00 10.59 17.63
CA TYR A 346 -25.54 9.40 16.97
C TYR A 346 -26.20 8.47 17.99
N TYR A 347 -25.58 8.31 19.17
CA TYR A 347 -26.19 7.60 20.29
C TYR A 347 -27.50 8.27 20.72
N VAL A 348 -27.49 9.60 20.86
CA VAL A 348 -28.66 10.39 21.25
C VAL A 348 -29.79 10.24 20.21
N LYS A 349 -29.52 10.40 18.91
CA LYS A 349 -30.53 10.20 17.84
C LYS A 349 -31.20 8.84 17.93
N LYS A 350 -30.39 7.79 18.08
CA LYS A 350 -30.87 6.41 18.21
C LYS A 350 -31.77 6.22 19.44
N ARG A 351 -31.39 6.78 20.59
CA ARG A 351 -32.19 6.66 21.84
C ARG A 351 -33.49 7.46 21.78
N LEU A 352 -33.47 8.64 21.14
CA LEU A 352 -34.64 9.52 21.02
C LEU A 352 -35.58 9.16 19.86
N LYS A 353 -35.19 8.22 18.98
CA LYS A 353 -35.94 7.80 17.78
C LYS A 353 -36.22 8.96 16.80
N LEU A 354 -35.20 9.80 16.60
CA LEU A 354 -35.23 10.94 15.69
C LEU A 354 -34.85 10.54 14.26
#